data_AF-A0A0D2ZZ04-F1
#
_entry.id   AF-A0A0D2ZZ04-F1
#
_cell.length_a   1.000
_cell.length_b   1.000
_cell.length_c   1.000
_cell.angle_alpha   90.00
_cell.angle_beta   90.00
_cell.angle_gamma   90.00
#
_symmetry.space_group_name_H-M   'P 1'
#
loop_
_entity.id
_entity.type
_entity.pdbx_description
1 polymer ?
#
loop_
_entity_poly.entity_id
_entity_poly.type
_entity_poly.pdbx_seq_one_letter_code
_entity_poly.pdbx_strand_id
1 'polypeptide(L)'
;MVLGFDMKAISKRISKVILDMQNLGVQKVIINEEYMQSLLVKEREMRQTFPTSDEDHLVGLERSVERLVGYLVEEDSSQVVSITGMGGLGKTTLARQVYNHETIKSHFLGGLAWVCVSQQFERKCVWQTILQQLRSECDVSKMMEGELLKEIVRVLETQKALIVIDDIWRE
;
A
#
# COMPACT_ATOMS: atom_id res chain seq x y z
N MET A 1 3.47 -46.99 -18.42
CA MET A 1 4.77 -46.82 -17.73
C MET A 1 5.46 -45.57 -18.27
N VAL A 2 5.03 -44.35 -17.91
CA VAL A 2 5.61 -43.09 -18.44
C VAL A 2 5.76 -41.97 -17.38
N LEU A 3 5.37 -42.19 -16.12
CA LEU A 3 5.38 -41.14 -15.07
C LEU A 3 6.74 -40.96 -14.35
N GLY A 4 7.74 -41.82 -14.61
CA GLY A 4 9.02 -41.81 -13.89
C GLY A 4 10.14 -40.95 -14.52
N PHE A 5 10.02 -40.59 -15.80
CA PHE A 5 11.05 -39.83 -16.52
C PHE A 5 10.99 -38.33 -16.20
N ASP A 6 9.79 -37.77 -16.04
CA ASP A 6 9.60 -36.34 -15.76
C ASP A 6 10.04 -35.94 -14.35
N MET A 7 9.81 -36.80 -13.35
CA MET A 7 10.18 -36.48 -11.97
C MET A 7 11.70 -36.32 -11.80
N LYS A 8 12.48 -37.15 -12.50
CA LYS A 8 13.95 -37.03 -12.53
C LYS A 8 14.42 -35.76 -13.23
N ALA A 9 13.77 -35.37 -14.33
CA ALA A 9 14.08 -34.14 -15.05
C ALA A 9 13.77 -32.89 -14.20
N ILE A 10 12.62 -32.88 -13.52
CA ILE A 10 12.22 -31.81 -12.61
C ILE A 10 13.19 -31.71 -11.43
N SER A 11 13.52 -32.84 -10.80
CA SER A 11 14.48 -32.89 -9.69
C SER A 11 15.84 -32.30 -10.09
N LYS A 12 16.36 -32.68 -11.26
CA LYS A 12 17.63 -32.16 -11.78
C LYS A 12 17.59 -30.63 -12.01
N ARG A 13 16.47 -30.11 -12.52
CA ARG A 13 16.29 -28.66 -12.73
C ARG A 13 16.21 -27.91 -11.40
N ILE A 14 15.48 -28.45 -10.41
CA ILE A 14 15.37 -27.85 -9.07
C ILE A 14 16.75 -27.81 -8.39
N SER A 15 17.52 -28.90 -8.43
CA SER A 15 18.86 -28.93 -7.85
C SER A 15 19.79 -27.89 -8.46
N LYS A 16 19.70 -27.68 -9.79
CA LYS A 16 20.49 -26.66 -10.48
C LYS A 16 20.15 -25.25 -9.98
N VAL A 17 18.87 -24.93 -9.87
CA VAL A 17 18.41 -23.61 -9.38
C VAL A 17 18.89 -23.37 -7.94
N ILE A 18 18.84 -24.38 -7.07
CA ILE A 18 19.32 -24.25 -5.68
C ILE A 18 20.82 -23.93 -5.64
N LEU A 19 21.62 -24.60 -6.46
CA LEU A 19 23.06 -24.34 -6.59
C LEU A 19 23.34 -22.93 -7.10
N ASP A 20 22.63 -22.50 -8.14
CA ASP A 20 22.79 -21.15 -8.71
C ASP A 20 22.44 -20.07 -7.67
N MET A 21 21.39 -20.26 -6.88
CA MET A 21 21.01 -19.33 -5.79
C MET A 21 22.09 -19.21 -4.71
N GLN A 22 22.71 -20.32 -4.31
CA GLN A 22 23.81 -20.30 -3.34
C GLN A 22 25.05 -19.56 -3.87
N ASN A 23 25.37 -19.75 -5.15
CA ASN A 23 26.49 -19.06 -5.81
C ASN A 23 26.28 -17.55 -5.93
N LEU A 24 25.01 -17.11 -5.99
CA LEU A 24 24.63 -15.69 -6.01
C LEU A 24 24.55 -15.06 -4.61
N GLY A 25 24.95 -15.79 -3.55
CA GLY A 25 24.94 -15.28 -2.18
C GLY A 25 23.57 -15.24 -1.52
N VAL A 26 22.55 -15.87 -2.13
CA VAL A 26 21.21 -15.98 -1.54
C VAL A 26 21.24 -17.01 -0.43
N GLN A 27 21.17 -16.55 0.82
CA GLN A 27 21.16 -17.43 1.99
C GLN A 27 19.80 -18.12 2.15
N LYS A 28 19.83 -19.44 2.36
CA LYS A 28 18.64 -20.21 2.70
C LYS A 28 18.26 -19.92 4.15
N VAL A 29 17.33 -18.99 4.36
CA VAL A 29 16.74 -18.76 5.68
C VAL A 29 15.74 -19.89 5.94
N ILE A 30 16.02 -20.74 6.95
CA ILE A 30 15.01 -21.68 7.47
C ILE A 30 14.11 -20.85 8.38
N ILE A 31 13.04 -20.32 7.80
CA ILE A 31 11.99 -19.61 8.54
C ILE A 31 11.03 -20.67 9.06
N ASN A 32 10.78 -20.70 10.37
CA ASN A 32 9.81 -21.64 10.94
C ASN A 32 8.39 -21.31 10.44
N GLU A 33 7.48 -22.29 10.47
CA GLU A 33 6.14 -22.17 9.88
C GLU A 33 5.31 -21.03 10.52
N GLU A 34 5.52 -20.78 11.81
CA GLU A 34 4.87 -19.73 12.59
C GLU A 34 5.34 -18.31 12.20
N TYR A 35 6.64 -18.17 11.96
CA TYR A 35 7.28 -16.94 11.50
C TYR A 35 7.03 -16.70 10.01
N MET A 36 6.84 -17.76 9.24
CA MET A 36 6.34 -17.67 7.87
C MET A 36 4.89 -17.20 7.83
N GLN A 37 4.01 -17.76 8.67
CA GLN A 37 2.62 -17.29 8.76
C GLN A 37 2.57 -15.82 9.18
N SER A 38 3.40 -15.40 10.15
CA SER A 38 3.46 -13.99 10.56
C SER A 38 4.00 -13.08 9.46
N LEU A 39 5.03 -13.48 8.71
CA LEU A 39 5.50 -12.72 7.54
C LEU A 39 4.45 -12.66 6.44
N LEU A 40 3.79 -13.78 6.12
CA LEU A 40 2.78 -13.84 5.07
C LEU A 40 1.52 -13.06 5.43
N VAL A 41 1.13 -13.04 6.71
CA VAL A 41 0.07 -12.15 7.21
C VAL A 41 0.51 -10.71 7.06
N LYS A 42 1.73 -10.36 7.49
CA LYS A 42 2.28 -9.01 7.31
C LYS A 42 2.35 -8.59 5.84
N GLU A 43 2.76 -9.48 4.94
CA GLU A 43 2.82 -9.23 3.48
C GLU A 43 1.43 -9.18 2.83
N ARG A 44 0.45 -9.97 3.30
CA ARG A 44 -0.93 -9.92 2.81
C ARG A 44 -1.65 -8.66 3.29
N GLU A 45 -1.43 -8.28 4.55
CA GLU A 45 -1.91 -7.02 5.13
C GLU A 45 -1.26 -5.82 4.41
N MET A 46 0.02 -5.93 4.05
CA MET A 46 0.75 -4.93 3.27
C MET A 46 0.79 -5.30 1.78
N ARG A 47 -0.33 -5.20 1.06
CA ARG A 47 -0.21 -4.99 -0.39
C ARG A 47 0.51 -3.65 -0.59
N GLN A 48 1.78 -3.72 -0.96
CA GLN A 48 2.61 -2.53 -1.14
C GLN A 48 2.24 -1.83 -2.46
N THR A 49 1.23 -0.96 -2.42
CA THR A 49 1.08 0.07 -3.44
C THR A 49 1.94 1.26 -3.04
N PHE A 50 3.25 1.16 -3.29
CA PHE A 50 4.15 2.28 -3.05
C PHE A 50 3.63 3.52 -3.80
N PRO A 51 3.50 4.67 -3.13
CA PRO A 51 3.06 5.88 -3.80
C PRO A 51 4.14 6.46 -4.71
N THR A 52 5.40 6.02 -4.64
CA THR A 52 6.48 6.50 -5.52
C THR A 52 6.15 6.26 -6.99
N SER A 53 6.15 7.33 -7.77
CA SER A 53 5.81 7.35 -9.19
C SER A 53 7.08 7.24 -10.03
N ASP A 54 7.38 6.05 -10.54
CA ASP A 54 8.28 5.87 -11.69
C ASP A 54 7.48 5.83 -13.02
N GLU A 55 6.31 6.48 -13.06
CA GLU A 55 5.36 6.40 -14.17
C GLU A 55 5.15 7.77 -14.84
N ASP A 56 6.23 8.35 -15.37
CA ASP A 56 6.23 9.64 -16.09
C ASP A 56 5.49 9.61 -17.46
N HIS A 57 4.86 8.49 -17.84
CA HIS A 57 4.28 8.31 -19.19
C HIS A 57 2.90 7.61 -19.20
N LEU A 58 2.00 7.95 -18.27
CA LEU A 58 0.60 7.52 -18.35
C LEU A 58 -0.24 8.50 -19.17
N VAL A 59 -0.47 8.14 -20.43
CA VAL A 59 -1.29 8.93 -21.36
C VAL A 59 -2.78 8.63 -21.16
N GLY A 60 -3.62 9.67 -21.17
CA GLY A 60 -5.09 9.55 -21.20
C GLY A 60 -5.80 9.66 -19.85
N LEU A 61 -5.04 9.93 -18.77
CA LEU A 61 -5.58 10.11 -17.42
C LEU A 61 -5.53 11.57 -16.95
N GLU A 62 -4.92 12.47 -17.72
CA GLU A 62 -4.59 13.84 -17.35
C GLU A 62 -5.83 14.62 -16.94
N ARG A 63 -6.89 14.57 -17.75
CA ARG A 63 -8.17 15.24 -17.43
C ARG A 63 -8.82 14.71 -16.17
N SER A 64 -8.69 13.40 -15.90
CA SER A 64 -9.25 12.78 -14.70
C SER A 64 -8.47 13.18 -13.46
N VAL A 65 -7.14 13.28 -13.57
CA VAL A 65 -6.25 13.77 -12.51
C VAL A 65 -6.57 15.22 -12.21
N GLU A 66 -6.55 16.11 -13.21
CA GLU A 66 -6.83 17.54 -13.04
C GLU A 66 -8.21 17.78 -12.40
N ARG A 67 -9.23 17.05 -12.85
CA ARG A 67 -10.58 17.15 -12.28
C ARG A 67 -10.62 16.74 -10.82
N LEU A 68 -9.98 15.63 -10.45
CA LEU A 68 -9.94 15.18 -9.06
C LEU A 68 -9.13 16.12 -8.17
N VAL A 69 -8.00 16.63 -8.68
CA VAL A 69 -7.18 17.62 -7.97
C VAL A 69 -7.97 18.90 -7.72
N GLY A 70 -8.69 19.40 -8.73
CA GLY A 70 -9.56 20.57 -8.58
C GLY A 70 -10.60 20.36 -7.49
N TYR A 71 -11.34 19.24 -7.54
CA TYR A 71 -12.34 18.95 -6.52
C TYR A 71 -11.77 18.89 -5.10
N LEU A 72 -10.61 18.26 -4.92
CA LEU A 72 -9.97 18.09 -3.61
C LEU A 72 -9.41 19.40 -3.02
N VAL A 73 -9.17 20.41 -3.86
CA VAL A 73 -8.54 21.67 -3.47
C VAL A 73 -9.53 22.83 -3.38
N GLU A 74 -10.65 22.77 -4.10
CA GLU A 74 -11.63 23.84 -4.19
C GLU A 74 -12.60 23.93 -2.99
N GLU A 75 -12.89 22.83 -2.29
CA GLU A 75 -13.85 22.87 -1.17
C GLU A 75 -13.14 22.92 0.19
N ASP A 76 -13.48 23.92 1.01
CA ASP A 76 -13.01 24.07 2.40
C ASP A 76 -13.73 23.13 3.39
N SER A 77 -14.31 22.03 2.92
CA SER A 77 -15.05 21.05 3.74
C SER A 77 -14.40 19.67 3.71
N SER A 78 -14.68 18.84 4.72
CA SER A 78 -14.22 17.44 4.75
C SER A 78 -14.89 16.64 3.63
N GLN A 79 -14.18 16.45 2.53
CA GLN A 79 -14.64 15.69 1.38
C GLN A 79 -14.22 14.23 1.43
N VAL A 80 -15.11 13.34 0.99
CA VAL A 80 -14.80 11.94 0.72
C VAL A 80 -15.05 11.69 -0.77
N VAL A 81 -14.00 11.28 -1.49
CA VAL A 81 -14.08 10.94 -2.91
C VAL A 81 -13.87 9.42 -3.06
N SER A 82 -14.78 8.76 -3.78
CA SER A 82 -14.68 7.33 -4.06
C SER A 82 -14.37 7.07 -5.52
N ILE A 83 -13.30 6.32 -5.78
CA ILE A 83 -12.92 5.84 -7.13
C ILE A 83 -13.36 4.38 -7.24
N THR A 84 -14.40 4.13 -8.04
CA THR A 84 -14.99 2.79 -8.20
C THR A 84 -14.93 2.32 -9.65
N GLY A 85 -15.00 1.00 -9.86
CA GLY A 85 -14.95 0.40 -11.20
C GLY A 85 -14.33 -0.99 -11.19
N MET A 86 -14.43 -1.68 -12.32
CA MET A 86 -13.89 -3.02 -12.51
C MET A 86 -12.37 -3.09 -12.25
N GLY A 87 -11.88 -4.30 -11.96
CA GLY A 87 -10.44 -4.57 -11.88
C GLY A 87 -9.73 -4.24 -13.20
N GLY A 88 -8.48 -3.77 -13.13
CA GLY A 88 -7.68 -3.44 -14.31
C GLY A 88 -7.94 -2.07 -14.95
N LEU A 89 -8.91 -1.28 -14.47
CA LEU A 89 -9.21 0.07 -15.01
C LEU A 89 -8.23 1.18 -14.58
N GLY A 90 -7.15 0.84 -13.87
CA GLY A 90 -6.17 1.85 -13.41
C GLY A 90 -6.67 2.76 -12.28
N LYS A 91 -7.62 2.32 -11.45
CA LYS A 91 -8.15 3.12 -10.32
C LYS A 91 -7.06 3.53 -9.33
N THR A 92 -6.25 2.56 -8.90
CA THR A 92 -5.08 2.78 -8.03
C THR A 92 -4.06 3.68 -8.73
N THR A 93 -3.89 3.56 -10.04
CA THR A 93 -3.03 4.44 -10.85
C THR A 93 -3.53 5.88 -10.84
N LEU A 94 -4.84 6.11 -11.03
CA LEU A 94 -5.45 7.44 -10.92
C LEU A 94 -5.26 8.04 -9.53
N ALA A 95 -5.55 7.27 -8.48
CA ALA A 95 -5.34 7.71 -7.10
C ALA A 95 -3.88 8.09 -6.85
N ARG A 96 -2.93 7.30 -7.36
CA ARG A 96 -1.49 7.55 -7.23
C ARG A 96 -1.04 8.82 -7.95
N GLN A 97 -1.55 9.06 -9.16
CA GLN A 97 -1.25 10.28 -9.92
C GLN A 97 -1.78 11.52 -9.19
N VAL A 98 -3.00 11.46 -8.63
CA VAL A 98 -3.54 12.55 -7.81
C VAL A 98 -2.71 12.74 -6.53
N TYR A 99 -2.41 11.68 -5.80
CA TYR A 99 -1.63 11.74 -4.55
C TYR A 99 -0.26 12.40 -4.73
N ASN A 100 0.41 12.14 -5.85
CA ASN A 100 1.71 12.71 -6.17
C ASN A 100 1.65 14.08 -6.84
N HIS A 101 0.46 14.58 -7.16
CA HIS A 101 0.32 15.85 -7.86
C HIS A 101 0.85 17.01 -7.01
N GLU A 102 1.63 17.90 -7.62
CA GLU A 102 2.29 18.99 -6.89
C GLU A 102 1.28 19.93 -6.19
N THR A 103 0.14 20.21 -6.83
CA THR A 103 -0.95 20.96 -6.20
C THR A 103 -1.45 20.27 -4.92
N ILE A 104 -1.60 18.95 -4.92
CA ILE A 104 -2.05 18.18 -3.74
C ILE A 104 -1.02 18.29 -2.63
N LYS A 105 0.27 18.03 -2.93
CA LYS A 105 1.35 18.19 -1.95
C LYS A 105 1.43 19.60 -1.36
N SER A 106 1.19 20.62 -2.18
CA SER A 106 1.23 22.02 -1.74
C SER A 106 0.00 22.44 -0.93
N HIS A 107 -1.17 21.83 -1.17
CA HIS A 107 -2.40 22.16 -0.47
C HIS A 107 -2.51 21.46 0.89
N PHE A 108 -2.13 20.18 0.95
CA PHE A 108 -2.25 19.33 2.14
C PHE A 108 -0.96 19.31 2.98
N LEU A 109 -0.57 20.48 3.49
CA LEU A 109 0.66 20.65 4.30
C LEU A 109 0.62 19.92 5.66
N GLY A 110 -0.56 19.48 6.11
CA GLY A 110 -0.73 18.64 7.30
C GLY A 110 -0.28 17.20 7.11
N GLY A 111 0.09 16.82 5.88
CA GLY A 111 0.60 15.51 5.55
C GLY A 111 -0.28 14.77 4.56
N LEU A 112 0.32 13.75 3.97
CA LEU A 112 -0.32 12.82 3.06
C LEU A 112 -0.15 11.42 3.64
N ALA A 113 -1.22 10.64 3.65
CA ALA A 113 -1.16 9.24 4.04
C ALA A 113 -1.78 8.36 2.97
N TRP A 114 -1.12 7.25 2.67
CA TRP A 114 -1.61 6.19 1.80
C TRP A 114 -1.58 4.86 2.53
N VAL A 115 -2.73 4.19 2.58
CA VAL A 115 -2.85 2.86 3.17
C VAL A 115 -3.62 1.94 2.22
N CYS A 116 -3.07 0.77 1.95
CA CYS A 116 -3.78 -0.29 1.24
C CYS A 116 -4.45 -1.20 2.26
N VAL A 117 -5.73 -1.49 2.06
CA VAL A 117 -6.51 -2.33 2.97
C VAL A 117 -6.78 -3.67 2.28
N SER A 118 -6.11 -4.71 2.72
CA SER A 118 -6.36 -6.07 2.22
C SER A 118 -7.71 -6.60 2.74
N GLN A 119 -8.27 -7.68 2.14
CA GLN A 119 -9.46 -8.36 2.66
C GLN A 119 -9.31 -8.81 4.13
N GLN A 120 -8.08 -9.15 4.52
CA GLN A 120 -7.73 -9.43 5.91
C GLN A 120 -6.86 -8.26 6.38
N PHE A 121 -7.41 -7.42 7.25
CA PHE A 121 -6.68 -6.29 7.81
C PHE A 121 -6.95 -6.16 9.31
N GLU A 122 -5.92 -5.74 10.05
CA GLU A 122 -6.08 -5.29 11.43
C GLU A 122 -6.31 -3.77 11.43
N ARG A 123 -7.42 -3.32 12.03
CA ARG A 123 -7.75 -1.87 12.14
C ARG A 123 -6.61 -1.07 12.76
N LYS A 124 -5.98 -1.62 13.80
CA LYS A 124 -4.84 -1.00 14.46
C LYS A 124 -3.67 -0.75 13.50
N CYS A 125 -3.33 -1.71 12.64
CA CYS A 125 -2.27 -1.56 11.64
C CYS A 125 -2.60 -0.45 10.64
N VAL A 126 -3.86 -0.30 10.23
CA VAL A 126 -4.31 0.80 9.36
C VAL A 126 -4.11 2.16 10.04
N TRP A 127 -4.55 2.30 11.30
CA TRP A 127 -4.38 3.56 12.03
C TRP A 127 -2.92 3.89 12.33
N GLN A 128 -2.11 2.89 12.68
CA GLN A 128 -0.66 3.08 12.84
C GLN A 128 -0.02 3.57 11.54
N THR A 129 -0.37 2.97 10.41
CA THR A 129 0.15 3.36 9.09
C THR A 129 -0.21 4.80 8.75
N ILE A 130 -1.48 5.18 8.94
CA ILE A 130 -1.94 6.55 8.67
C ILE A 130 -1.22 7.54 9.60
N LEU A 131 -1.24 7.30 10.91
CA LEU A 131 -0.66 8.24 11.87
C LEU A 131 0.86 8.38 11.68
N GLN A 132 1.57 7.29 11.40
CA GLN A 132 3.01 7.33 11.15
C GLN A 132 3.36 8.16 9.90
N GLN A 133 2.52 8.14 8.86
CA GLN A 133 2.72 8.94 7.65
C GLN A 133 2.37 10.42 7.86
N LEU A 134 1.34 10.71 8.67
CA LEU A 134 0.98 12.09 9.03
C LEU A 134 1.91 12.71 10.08
N ARG A 135 2.53 11.87 10.93
CA ARG A 135 3.45 12.27 11.99
C ARG A 135 4.62 11.29 12.09
N SER A 136 5.62 11.49 11.24
CA SER A 136 6.87 10.70 11.20
C SER A 136 7.59 10.58 12.55
N GLU A 137 7.50 11.62 13.38
CA GLU A 137 8.20 11.71 14.67
C GLU A 137 7.51 10.92 15.80
N CYS A 138 6.27 10.46 15.59
CA CYS A 138 5.46 9.83 16.63
C CYS A 138 5.75 8.32 16.72
N ASP A 139 6.09 7.83 17.92
CA ASP A 139 6.15 6.38 18.17
C ASP A 139 4.74 5.82 18.35
N VAL A 140 4.18 5.27 17.27
CA VAL A 140 2.83 4.69 17.24
C VAL A 140 2.79 3.23 17.73
N SER A 141 3.95 2.59 17.99
CA SER A 141 4.03 1.15 18.25
C SER A 141 3.33 0.72 19.53
N LYS A 142 3.35 1.60 20.54
CA LYS A 142 2.78 1.36 21.88
C LYS A 142 1.36 1.90 22.05
N MET A 143 0.84 2.63 21.06
CA MET A 143 -0.48 3.24 21.14
C MET A 143 -1.60 2.20 21.00
N MET A 144 -2.64 2.34 21.80
CA MET A 144 -3.90 1.61 21.65
C MET A 144 -4.72 2.19 20.49
N GLU A 145 -5.67 1.41 19.95
CA GLU A 145 -6.51 1.85 18.82
C GLU A 145 -7.21 3.19 19.08
N GLY A 146 -7.75 3.40 20.28
CA GLY A 146 -8.40 4.65 20.65
C GLY A 146 -7.45 5.86 20.68
N GLU A 147 -6.19 5.66 21.05
CA GLU A 147 -5.17 6.72 21.06
C GLU A 147 -4.76 7.09 19.65
N LEU A 148 -4.57 6.09 18.78
CA LEU A 148 -4.28 6.29 17.36
C LEU A 148 -5.38 7.10 16.69
N LEU A 149 -6.64 6.71 16.87
CA LEU A 149 -7.78 7.41 16.29
C LEU A 149 -7.87 8.85 16.80
N LYS A 150 -7.67 9.06 18.10
CA LYS A 150 -7.71 10.40 18.70
C LYS A 150 -6.64 11.33 18.12
N GLU A 151 -5.42 10.84 17.92
CA GLU A 151 -4.35 11.65 17.32
C GLU A 151 -4.57 11.89 15.82
N ILE A 152 -5.11 10.92 15.07
CA ILE A 152 -5.50 11.13 13.67
C ILE A 152 -6.57 12.23 13.57
N VAL A 153 -7.63 12.15 14.38
CA VAL A 153 -8.68 13.18 14.41
C VAL A 153 -8.08 14.55 14.74
N ARG A 154 -7.19 14.62 15.73
CA ARG A 154 -6.51 15.87 16.09
C ARG A 154 -5.69 16.45 14.93
N VAL A 155 -5.02 15.63 14.13
CA VAL A 155 -4.32 16.10 12.92
C VAL A 155 -5.33 16.69 11.94
N LEU A 156 -6.41 15.97 11.65
CA LEU A 156 -7.43 16.38 10.68
C LEU A 156 -8.22 17.63 11.11
N GLU A 157 -8.37 17.88 12.41
CA GLU A 157 -9.01 19.09 12.95
C GLU A 157 -8.10 20.33 12.89
N THR A 158 -6.78 20.13 12.87
CA THR A 158 -5.80 21.23 13.00
C THR A 158 -5.07 21.53 11.70
N GLN A 159 -5.05 20.60 10.75
CA GLN A 159 -4.29 20.72 9.52
C GLN A 159 -5.04 20.08 8.35
N LYS A 160 -4.84 20.64 7.15
CA LYS A 160 -5.32 20.01 5.91
C LYS A 160 -4.41 18.83 5.57
N ALA A 161 -4.94 17.61 5.69
CA ALA A 161 -4.26 16.38 5.31
C ALA A 161 -5.12 15.56 4.35
N LEU A 162 -4.48 14.79 3.47
CA LEU A 162 -5.16 13.87 2.56
C LEU A 162 -4.83 12.43 2.96
N ILE A 163 -5.87 11.61 3.10
CA ILE A 163 -5.74 10.18 3.37
C ILE A 163 -6.32 9.40 2.19
N VAL A 164 -5.50 8.56 1.56
CA VAL A 164 -5.91 7.62 0.52
C VAL A 164 -6.01 6.23 1.14
N ILE A 165 -7.20 5.64 1.04
CA ILE A 165 -7.47 4.26 1.46
C ILE A 165 -7.69 3.45 0.18
N ASP A 166 -6.71 2.65 -0.19
CA ASP A 166 -6.69 1.87 -1.43
C ASP A 166 -7.21 0.44 -1.20
N ASP A 167 -7.86 -0.11 -2.22
CA ASP A 167 -8.35 -1.49 -2.28
C ASP A 167 -9.35 -1.92 -1.18
N ILE A 168 -10.32 -1.08 -0.82
CA ILE A 168 -11.33 -1.41 0.20
C ILE A 168 -12.29 -2.53 -0.27
N TRP A 169 -12.47 -3.54 0.57
CA TRP A 169 -13.40 -4.66 0.34
C TRP A 169 -14.65 -4.54 1.24
N ARG A 170 -15.82 -4.97 0.73
CA ARG A 170 -17.01 -5.20 1.57
C ARG A 170 -16.98 -6.64 2.06
N GLU A 171 -17.34 -6.84 3.31
CA GLU A 171 -17.73 -8.16 3.86
C GLU A 171 -19.07 -8.63 3.30
#